data_AF-A0A3P8M274-F1
#
_entry.id   AF-A0A3P8M274-F1
#
_cell.length_a   1.000
_cell.length_b   1.000
_cell.length_c   1.000
_cell.angle_alpha   90.00
_cell.angle_beta   90.00
_cell.angle_gamma   90.00
#
_symmetry.space_group_name_H-M   'P 1'
#
loop_
_entity.id
_entity.type
_entity.pdbx_description
1 polymer ?
#
loop_
_entity_poly.entity_id
_entity_poly.type
_entity_poly.pdbx_seq_one_letter_code
_entity_poly.pdbx_strand_id
1 'polypeptide(L)' 'MKNLKASYALKDTQLTAPLTKGQVVGTIDFKLNDKTIEQRPLIVMEAVNEGGFFSRMMDFVLMKLHGWFGGWFS' A
#
# COMPACT_ATOMS: atom_id res chain seq x y z
N MET A 1 23.03 14.39 1.54
CA MET A 1 22.00 13.34 1.32
C MET A 1 21.45 13.40 -0.11
N LYS A 2 22.31 13.47 -1.13
CA LYS A 2 21.87 13.44 -2.54
C LYS A 2 21.99 11.98 -3.01
N ASN A 3 20.98 11.47 -3.72
CA ASN A 3 20.92 10.15 -4.37
C ASN A 3 20.59 8.91 -3.52
N LEU A 4 20.02 9.05 -2.32
CA LEU A 4 19.43 7.91 -1.62
C LEU A 4 18.04 7.63 -2.21
N LYS A 5 17.83 6.42 -2.74
CA LYS A 5 16.56 5.96 -3.30
C LYS A 5 16.06 4.76 -2.50
N ALA A 6 14.79 4.72 -2.15
CA ALA A 6 14.16 3.54 -1.58
C ALA A 6 13.39 2.80 -2.69
N SER A 7 13.51 1.49 -2.73
CA SER A 7 12.71 0.60 -3.58
C SER A 7 12.10 -0.48 -2.69
N TYR A 8 11.00 -1.08 -3.11
CA TYR A 8 10.38 -2.16 -2.36
C TYR A 8 10.22 -3.39 -3.25
N ALA A 9 10.39 -4.56 -2.64
CA ALA A 9 10.12 -5.85 -3.24
C ALA A 9 9.08 -6.55 -2.38
N LEU A 10 7.94 -6.88 -2.98
CA LEU A 10 6.92 -7.68 -2.31
C LEU A 10 7.35 -9.15 -2.33
N LYS A 11 7.04 -9.88 -1.25
CA LYS A 11 7.29 -11.32 -1.19
C LYS A 11 6.39 -12.07 -2.17
N ASP A 12 5.15 -11.61 -2.28
CA ASP A 12 4.11 -12.17 -3.13
C ASP A 12 3.75 -11.19 -4.25
N THR A 13 3.34 -11.71 -5.40
CA THR A 13 2.96 -10.89 -6.57
C THR A 13 1.76 -9.98 -6.29
N GLN A 14 0.88 -10.40 -5.40
CA GLN A 14 -0.29 -9.64 -4.96
C GLN A 14 -0.48 -9.83 -3.46
N LEU A 15 -0.85 -8.74 -2.78
CA LEU A 15 -1.22 -8.80 -1.36
C LEU A 15 -2.69 -9.16 -1.26
N THR A 16 -2.98 -10.37 -0.80
CA THR A 16 -4.33 -10.82 -0.53
C THR A 16 -4.66 -10.60 0.95
N ALA A 17 -5.85 -10.08 1.22
CA ALA A 17 -6.38 -10.05 2.58
C ALA A 17 -6.62 -11.49 3.09
N PRO A 18 -6.66 -11.71 4.42
CA PRO A 18 -6.45 -10.74 5.49
C PRO A 18 -4.97 -10.43 5.73
N LEU A 19 -4.65 -9.15 5.94
CA LEU A 19 -3.32 -8.69 6.36
C LEU A 19 -3.36 -8.27 7.83
N THR A 20 -2.46 -8.81 8.63
CA THR A 20 -2.40 -8.49 10.07
C THR A 20 -1.40 -7.38 10.34
N LYS A 21 -1.70 -6.49 11.30
CA LYS A 21 -0.74 -5.47 11.73
C LYS A 21 0.53 -6.14 12.25
N GLY A 22 1.69 -5.71 11.75
CA GLY A 22 2.98 -6.32 12.07
C GLY A 22 3.40 -7.45 11.12
N GLN A 23 2.56 -7.84 10.16
CA GLN A 23 2.91 -8.85 9.17
C GLN A 23 3.98 -8.35 8.20
N VAL A 24 5.02 -9.14 7.99
CA VAL A 24 6.05 -8.87 6.97
C VAL A 24 5.52 -9.29 5.62
N VAL A 25 5.44 -8.35 4.68
CA VAL A 25 4.88 -8.54 3.33
C VAL A 25 5.91 -8.34 2.21
N GLY A 26 7.13 -7.97 2.58
CA GLY A 26 8.22 -7.77 1.63
C GLY A 26 9.45 -7.17 2.28
N THR A 27 10.26 -6.51 1.45
CA THR A 27 11.53 -5.90 1.83
C THR A 27 11.65 -4.53 1.18
N ILE A 28 12.23 -3.57 1.89
CA ILE A 28 12.62 -2.26 1.39
C ILE A 28 14.13 -2.29 1.14
N ASP A 29 14.52 -2.02 -0.10
CA ASP A 29 15.91 -1.86 -0.53
C ASP A 29 16.27 -0.37 -0.55
N PHE A 30 17.26 0.02 0.25
CA PHE A 30 17.85 1.35 0.18
C PHE A 30 19.04 1.33 -0.77
N LYS A 31 18.97 2.11 -1.85
CA LYS A 31 20.00 2.23 -2.86
C LYS A 31 20.68 3.59 -2.77
N LEU A 32 22.00 3.59 -2.84
CA LEU A 32 22.82 4.79 -2.97
C LEU A 32 23.67 4.64 -4.22
N ASN A 33 23.52 5.57 -5.17
CA ASN A 33 24.19 5.49 -6.48
C ASN A 33 23.97 4.12 -7.15
N ASP A 34 22.71 3.65 -7.14
CA ASP A 34 22.25 2.38 -7.72
C ASP A 34 22.81 1.09 -7.08
N LYS A 35 23.59 1.20 -5.99
CA LYS A 35 24.03 0.07 -5.17
C LYS A 35 23.15 -0.07 -3.92
N THR A 36 22.62 -1.25 -3.64
CA THR A 36 21.89 -1.54 -2.39
C THR A 36 22.85 -1.48 -1.21
N ILE A 37 22.53 -0.61 -0.23
CA ILE A 37 23.34 -0.40 0.97
C ILE A 37 22.71 -1.01 2.22
N GLU A 38 21.37 -1.13 2.24
CA GLU A 38 20.64 -1.60 3.42
C GLU A 38 19.30 -2.21 3.00
N GLN A 39 18.84 -3.20 3.76
CA GLN A 39 17.55 -3.85 3.59
C GLN A 39 16.77 -3.86 4.90
N ARG A 40 15.47 -3.55 4.83
CA ARG A 40 14.56 -3.57 5.98
C ARG A 40 13.27 -4.32 5.65
N PRO A 41 12.65 -5.02 6.61
CA PRO A 41 11.38 -5.68 6.37
C PRO A 41 10.27 -4.66 6.10
N LEU A 42 9.46 -4.89 5.08
CA LEU A 42 8.23 -4.14 4.81
C LEU A 42 7.09 -4.75 5.63
N ILE A 43 6.51 -3.95 6.52
CA ILE A 43 5.55 -4.41 7.53
C ILE A 43 4.20 -3.73 7.34
N VAL A 44 3.13 -4.48 7.52
CA VAL A 44 1.75 -3.99 7.52
C VAL A 44 1.50 -3.11 8.75
N MET A 45 1.24 -1.82 8.53
CA MET A 45 1.00 -0.86 9.62
C MET A 45 -0.42 -0.94 10.19
N GLU A 46 -1.39 -1.32 9.35
CA GLU A 46 -2.81 -1.40 9.69
C GLU A 46 -3.38 -2.73 9.23
N ALA A 47 -4.16 -3.37 10.08
CA ALA A 47 -4.77 -4.66 9.73
C ALA A 47 -5.84 -4.46 8.64
N VAL A 48 -5.77 -5.27 7.59
CA VAL A 48 -6.77 -5.34 6.53
C VAL A 48 -7.51 -6.65 6.70
N ASN A 49 -8.74 -6.58 7.22
CA ASN A 49 -9.58 -7.77 7.34
C ASN A 49 -10.19 -8.15 5.98
N GLU A 50 -10.43 -9.44 5.78
CA GLU A 50 -11.09 -9.97 4.59
C GLU A 50 -12.58 -9.52 4.51
N GLY A 51 -13.22 -9.77 3.36
CA GLY A 51 -14.53 -9.28 2.92
C GLY A 51 -15.53 -8.86 4.01
N GLY A 52 -15.92 -7.58 3.96
CA GLY A 52 -16.91 -6.95 4.84
C GLY A 52 -16.51 -5.52 5.22
N PHE A 53 -15.25 -5.30 5.61
CA PHE A 53 -14.72 -3.96 5.91
C PHE A 53 -14.27 -3.21 4.64
N PHE A 54 -13.49 -3.87 3.77
CA PHE A 54 -12.96 -3.25 2.55
C PHE A 54 -14.05 -2.95 1.51
N SER A 55 -15.06 -3.83 1.40
CA SER A 55 -16.24 -3.60 0.54
C SER A 55 -17.02 -2.34 0.97
N ARG A 56 -17.24 -2.13 2.28
CA ARG A 56 -17.88 -0.91 2.79
C ARG A 56 -17.05 0.35 2.54
N MET A 57 -15.73 0.27 2.63
CA MET A 57 -14.84 1.39 2.34
C MET A 57 -14.86 1.76 0.84
N MET A 58 -14.84 0.76 -0.05
CA MET A 58 -14.95 0.97 -1.49
C MET A 58 -16.31 1.57 -1.86
N ASP A 59 -17.42 1.08 -1.30
CA ASP A 59 -18.73 1.69 -1.48
C ASP A 59 -18.76 3.16 -1.05
N PHE A 60 -18.10 3.49 0.07
CA PHE A 60 -18.00 4.87 0.56
C PHE A 60 -17.18 5.78 -0.38
N VAL A 61 -16.05 5.29 -0.89
CA VAL A 61 -15.22 6.02 -1.85
C VAL A 61 -16.01 6.24 -3.15
N LEU A 62 -16.66 5.19 -3.67
CA LEU A 62 -17.50 5.29 -4.86
C LEU A 62 -18.64 6.30 -4.68
N MET A 63 -19.33 6.30 -3.54
CA MET A 63 -20.41 7.26 -3.25
C MET A 63 -19.89 8.70 -3.17
N LYS A 64 -18.72 8.93 -2.57
CA LYS A 64 -18.09 10.26 -2.51
C LYS A 64 -17.60 10.74 -3.88
N LEU A 65 -17.03 9.86 -4.69
CA LEU A 65 -16.65 10.17 -6.06
C LEU A 65 -17.88 10.48 -6.92
N HIS A 66 -18.98 9.74 -6.78
CA HIS A 66 -20.20 10.00 -7.53
C HIS A 66 -20.81 11.38 -7.22
N GLY A 67 -20.76 11.80 -5.94
CA GLY A 67 -21.19 13.14 -5.53
C GLY A 67 -20.28 14.26 -6.04
N TRP A 68 -18.98 14.01 -6.20
CA TRP A 68 -18.01 14.99 -6.71
C TRP A 68 -18.04 15.11 -8.24
N PHE A 69 -18.10 13.98 -8.96
CA PHE A 69 -18.18 13.96 -10.43
C PHE A 69 -19.57 14.36 -10.94
N GLY A 70 -20.66 14.04 -10.23
CA GLY A 70 -22.01 14.48 -10.60
C GLY A 70 -22.22 15.99 -10.52
N GLY A 71 -21.46 16.69 -9.66
CA GLY A 71 -21.51 18.15 -9.54
C GLY A 71 -20.54 18.92 -10.44
N TRP A 72 -19.57 18.25 -11.07
CA TRP A 72 -18.57 18.88 -11.95
C TRP A 72 -18.96 18.87 -13.44
N PHE A 73 -19.87 17.96 -13.84
CA PHE A 73 -20.38 17.84 -15.21
C PHE A 73 -21.83 18.31 -15.38
N SER A 74 -22.39 19.01 -14.38
CA SER A 74 -23.67 19.71 -14.47
C SER A 74 -23.48 21.21 -14.42
#